data_AF-F4IT88-F1
#
_entry.id   AF-F4IT88-F1
#
_cell.length_a   1.000
_cell.length_b   1.000
_cell.length_c   1.000
_cell.angle_alpha   90.00
_cell.angle_beta   90.00
_cell.angle_gamma   90.00
#
_symmetry.space_group_name_H-M   'P 1'
#
loop_
_entity.id
_entity.type
_entity.pdbx_description
1 polymer ?
#
loop_
_entity_poly.entity_id
_entity_poly.type
_entity_poly.pdbx_seq_one_letter_code
_entity_poly.pdbx_strand_id
1 'polypeptide(L)'
;MYVIESKGGTITCMLLALLFLGTWPAIMTLTERRGRLPQHTYLDYTLTNLLAAVIIAFTLGEISPSRPNFTTQLSQDNWPSVMFAMAGGIFLSLGTLATQYAWAFVGLSVTEVITASIAVVIGTTLNYFLDDRINRAEVLFPGVACFLIAVCFGSAVHKSNAADNKSKLQGFKSLETTSSFQMETSSIKEGKAKVGTADFLIEHNNWTGDNILCRYLFLSNLTCSKLSDKRSMAHFETWSWHTLKHGVPKLNVYTAFFYFSISSFGVGLILNIIFLYWPILGLPRSSFKAYLNDWNGRGWSFLAGFLCGFGNGLQFMGGQAAGYAAAGAVQV
;
A
#
# COMPACT_ATOMS: atom_id res chain seq x y z
N MET A 1 -16.99 21.41 5.27
CA MET A 1 -16.40 20.34 4.41
C MET A 1 -16.19 20.77 2.95
N TYR A 2 -14.96 20.70 2.42
CA TYR A 2 -14.67 20.87 0.99
C TYR A 2 -15.11 19.67 0.16
N VAL A 3 -15.90 19.89 -0.89
CA VAL A 3 -16.37 18.87 -1.84
C VAL A 3 -15.98 19.31 -3.25
N ILE A 4 -15.46 18.37 -4.04
CA ILE A 4 -15.08 18.65 -5.42
C ILE A 4 -16.35 18.54 -6.29
N GLU A 5 -16.86 19.68 -6.74
CA GLU A 5 -18.05 19.74 -7.62
C GLU A 5 -17.69 19.73 -9.11
N SER A 6 -16.45 20.06 -9.47
CA SER A 6 -16.01 20.16 -10.86
C SER A 6 -15.39 18.86 -11.37
N LYS A 7 -15.81 18.43 -12.57
CA LYS A 7 -15.24 17.25 -13.25
C LYS A 7 -13.72 17.37 -13.43
N GLY A 8 -13.23 18.56 -13.78
CA GLY A 8 -11.80 18.83 -13.91
C GLY A 8 -11.05 18.68 -12.58
N GLY A 9 -11.63 19.17 -11.47
CA GLY A 9 -11.07 19.00 -10.13
C GLY A 9 -10.99 17.53 -9.73
N THR A 10 -12.00 16.72 -10.07
CA THR A 10 -12.02 15.28 -9.75
C THR A 10 -10.93 14.52 -10.53
N ILE A 11 -10.75 14.83 -11.82
CA ILE A 11 -9.70 14.21 -12.64
C ILE A 11 -8.32 14.57 -12.10
N THR A 12 -8.07 15.86 -11.82
CA THR A 12 -6.79 16.30 -11.24
C THR A 12 -6.51 15.63 -9.90
N CYS A 13 -7.53 15.52 -9.05
CA CYS A 13 -7.43 14.84 -7.76
C CYS A 13 -7.03 13.36 -7.92
N MET A 14 -7.66 12.66 -8.87
CA MET A 14 -7.35 11.25 -9.18
C MET A 14 -5.94 11.07 -9.76
N LEU A 15 -5.49 11.97 -10.64
CA LEU A 15 -4.14 11.92 -11.20
C LEU A 15 -3.06 12.18 -10.13
N LEU A 16 -3.31 13.12 -9.22
CA LEU A 16 -2.43 13.38 -8.08
C LEU A 16 -2.43 12.19 -7.10
N ALA A 17 -3.59 11.59 -6.85
CA ALA A 17 -3.70 10.38 -6.04
C ALA A 17 -2.88 9.24 -6.65
N LEU A 18 -2.98 9.00 -7.96
CA LEU A 18 -2.17 8.00 -8.69
C LEU A 18 -0.67 8.26 -8.53
N LEU A 19 -0.24 9.52 -8.69
CA LEU A 19 1.17 9.88 -8.56
C LEU A 19 1.68 9.61 -7.13
N PHE A 20 0.91 10.00 -6.12
CA PHE A 20 1.30 9.79 -4.72
C PHE A 20 1.26 8.31 -4.32
N LEU A 21 0.20 7.59 -4.69
CA LEU A 21 0.02 6.17 -4.39
C LEU A 21 0.99 5.27 -5.15
N GLY A 22 1.44 5.65 -6.35
CA GLY A 22 2.50 4.93 -7.07
C GLY A 22 3.91 5.22 -6.56
N THR A 23 4.13 6.40 -5.94
CA THR A 23 5.48 6.82 -5.52
C THR A 23 5.87 6.30 -4.14
N TRP A 24 4.94 6.24 -3.18
CA TRP A 24 5.29 5.83 -1.81
C TRP A 24 5.88 4.41 -1.68
N PRO A 25 5.46 3.37 -2.44
CA PRO A 25 6.07 2.05 -2.36
C PRO A 25 7.53 2.08 -2.83
N ALA A 26 7.82 2.88 -3.87
CA ALA A 26 9.18 3.04 -4.39
C ALA A 26 10.11 3.68 -3.36
N ILE A 27 9.63 4.70 -2.63
CA ILE A 27 10.42 5.34 -1.56
C ILE A 27 10.63 4.38 -0.38
N MET A 28 9.58 3.66 0.03
CA MET A 28 9.64 2.72 1.15
C MET A 28 10.63 1.58 0.87
N THR A 29 10.58 1.00 -0.33
CA THR A 29 11.51 -0.05 -0.74
C THR A 29 12.94 0.46 -0.92
N LEU A 30 13.13 1.72 -1.33
CA LEU A 30 14.45 2.36 -1.37
C LEU A 30 15.08 2.45 0.03
N THR A 31 14.31 2.82 1.06
CA THR A 31 14.81 2.88 2.45
C THR A 31 15.25 1.52 2.97
N GLU A 32 14.50 0.47 2.66
CA GLU A 32 14.82 -0.89 3.07
C GLU A 32 16.04 -1.43 2.33
N ARG A 33 16.15 -1.16 1.02
CA ARG A 33 17.33 -1.50 0.23
C ARG A 33 18.60 -0.83 0.71
N ARG A 34 18.50 0.36 1.32
CA ARG A 34 19.62 1.06 1.97
C ARG A 34 20.02 0.48 3.33
N GLY A 35 19.35 -0.58 3.78
CA GLY A 35 19.67 -1.32 4.99
C GLY A 35 18.89 -0.88 6.23
N ARG A 36 17.84 -0.06 6.10
CA ARG A 36 16.93 0.27 7.20
C ARG A 36 15.98 -0.90 7.43
N LEU A 37 15.76 -1.26 8.70
CA LEU A 37 14.87 -2.36 9.05
C LEU A 37 13.41 -2.05 8.65
N PRO A 38 12.68 -3.00 8.04
CA PRO A 38 11.28 -2.80 7.64
C PRO A 38 10.38 -2.33 8.79
N GLN A 39 10.62 -2.80 10.02
CA GLN A 39 9.86 -2.39 11.20
C GLN A 39 10.02 -0.89 11.50
N HIS A 40 11.25 -0.39 11.40
CA HIS A 40 11.53 1.03 11.65
C HIS A 40 10.89 1.90 10.56
N THR A 41 11.02 1.47 9.30
CA THR A 41 10.41 2.14 8.15
C THR A 41 8.89 2.22 8.29
N TYR A 42 8.23 1.11 8.66
CA TYR A 42 6.77 1.09 8.80
C TYR A 42 6.27 1.95 9.96
N LEU A 43 6.99 2.00 11.09
CA LEU A 43 6.62 2.84 12.23
C LEU A 43 6.63 4.34 11.88
N ASP A 44 7.63 4.79 11.12
CA ASP A 44 7.70 6.17 10.65
C ASP A 44 6.63 6.47 9.58
N TYR A 45 6.42 5.52 8.67
CA TYR A 45 5.39 5.57 7.63
C TYR A 45 3.98 5.69 8.23
N THR A 46 3.62 4.81 9.18
CA THR A 46 2.27 4.78 9.74
C THR A 46 1.97 6.04 10.56
N LEU A 47 2.97 6.59 11.24
CA LEU A 47 2.86 7.85 11.98
C LEU A 47 2.55 9.03 11.04
N THR A 48 3.32 9.16 9.96
CA THR A 48 3.14 10.27 9.00
C THR A 48 1.90 10.10 8.13
N ASN A 49 1.49 8.86 7.86
CA ASN A 49 0.21 8.57 7.22
C ASN A 49 -0.98 9.02 8.08
N LEU A 50 -0.96 8.74 9.41
CA LEU A 50 -1.95 9.28 10.34
C LEU A 50 -1.91 10.81 10.39
N LEU A 51 -0.72 11.40 10.44
CA LEU A 51 -0.56 12.85 10.48
C LEU A 51 -1.14 13.53 9.24
N ALA A 52 -0.93 12.96 8.05
CA ALA A 52 -1.56 13.44 6.82
C ALA A 52 -3.11 13.39 6.92
N ALA A 53 -3.67 12.31 7.47
CA ALA A 53 -5.11 12.19 7.69
C ALA A 53 -5.65 13.24 8.68
N VAL A 54 -4.91 13.51 9.76
CA VAL A 54 -5.23 14.58 10.73
C VAL A 54 -5.22 15.94 10.02
N ILE A 55 -4.18 16.24 9.24
CA ILE A 55 -4.08 17.51 8.49
C ILE A 55 -5.28 17.66 7.56
N ILE A 56 -5.62 16.63 6.78
CA ILE A 56 -6.75 16.66 5.85
C ILE A 56 -8.08 16.85 6.59
N ALA A 57 -8.30 16.13 7.70
CA ALA A 57 -9.53 16.22 8.47
C ALA A 57 -9.77 17.61 9.06
N PHE A 58 -8.74 18.22 9.67
CA PHE A 58 -8.85 19.54 10.29
C PHE A 58 -8.78 20.71 9.29
N THR A 59 -8.28 20.48 8.08
CA THR A 59 -8.27 21.51 7.02
C THR A 59 -9.51 21.37 6.15
N LEU A 60 -9.52 20.39 5.24
CA LEU A 60 -10.57 20.20 4.25
C LEU A 60 -11.92 19.78 4.87
N GLY A 61 -11.90 19.12 6.03
CA GLY A 61 -13.12 18.80 6.78
C GLY A 61 -13.87 20.02 7.32
N GLU A 62 -13.18 21.14 7.58
CA GLU A 62 -13.73 22.32 8.27
C GLU A 62 -14.12 23.48 7.32
N ILE A 63 -13.60 23.51 6.08
CA ILE A 63 -13.66 24.67 5.15
C ILE A 63 -15.08 25.11 4.69
N SER A 64 -16.17 24.39 4.99
CA SER A 64 -17.49 24.74 4.38
C SER A 64 -18.68 24.61 5.34
N PRO A 65 -19.57 25.62 5.40
CA PRO A 65 -20.70 25.69 6.34
C PRO A 65 -21.95 24.90 5.93
N SER A 66 -22.00 24.34 4.72
CA SER A 66 -23.20 23.71 4.15
C SER A 66 -23.51 22.30 4.67
N ARG A 67 -22.58 21.66 5.38
CA ARG A 67 -22.71 20.32 5.97
C ARG A 67 -22.03 20.28 7.34
N PRO A 68 -22.41 19.36 8.24
CA PRO A 68 -21.74 19.24 9.53
C PRO A 68 -20.24 19.01 9.33
N ASN A 69 -19.45 19.88 9.97
CA ASN A 69 -18.00 19.83 9.95
C ASN A 69 -17.47 18.59 10.70
N PHE A 70 -16.20 18.26 10.44
CA PHE A 70 -15.52 17.13 11.07
C PHE A 70 -15.68 17.12 12.60
N THR A 71 -15.38 18.26 13.25
CA THR A 71 -15.53 18.45 14.69
C THR A 71 -16.95 18.21 15.20
N THR A 72 -17.96 18.67 14.46
CA THR A 72 -19.37 18.46 14.85
C THR A 72 -19.81 17.00 14.70
N GLN A 73 -19.20 16.24 13.80
CA GLN A 73 -19.52 14.83 13.58
C GLN A 73 -18.82 13.87 14.54
N LEU A 74 -17.71 14.30 15.17
CA LEU A 74 -17.06 13.56 16.26
C LEU A 74 -17.99 13.39 17.47
N SER A 75 -18.90 14.32 17.70
CA SER A 75 -19.88 14.28 18.80
C SER A 75 -21.21 13.62 18.42
N GLN A 76 -21.39 13.19 17.16
CA GLN A 76 -22.62 12.55 16.70
C GLN A 76 -22.61 11.04 16.94
N ASP A 77 -23.80 10.46 17.17
CA ASP A 77 -23.97 9.02 17.37
C ASP A 77 -24.02 8.26 16.03
N ASN A 78 -22.85 8.11 15.40
CA ASN A 78 -22.66 7.44 14.10
C ASN A 78 -21.74 6.19 14.21
N TRP A 79 -21.67 5.60 15.41
CA TRP A 79 -20.79 4.47 15.74
C TRP A 79 -20.84 3.28 14.78
N PRO A 80 -22.00 2.84 14.23
CA PRO A 80 -22.03 1.75 13.27
C PRO A 80 -21.17 2.05 12.02
N SER A 81 -21.28 3.25 11.45
CA SER A 81 -20.47 3.68 10.30
C SER A 81 -19.00 3.85 10.66
N VAL A 82 -18.71 4.34 11.86
CA VAL A 82 -17.34 4.47 12.38
C VAL A 82 -16.67 3.10 12.52
N MET A 83 -17.35 2.12 13.11
CA MET A 83 -16.85 0.75 13.25
C MET A 83 -16.52 0.11 11.90
N PHE A 84 -17.36 0.37 10.89
CA PHE A 84 -17.12 -0.12 9.54
C PHE A 84 -15.86 0.53 8.91
N ALA A 85 -15.72 1.85 9.04
CA ALA A 85 -14.52 2.55 8.58
C ALA A 85 -13.25 2.06 9.31
N MET A 86 -13.35 1.79 10.61
CA MET A 86 -12.26 1.22 11.40
C MET A 86 -11.91 -0.22 10.99
N ALA A 87 -12.91 -1.06 10.70
CA ALA A 87 -12.67 -2.40 10.17
C ALA A 87 -11.88 -2.32 8.85
N GLY A 88 -12.27 -1.40 7.96
CA GLY A 88 -11.53 -1.14 6.73
C GLY A 88 -10.06 -0.75 6.96
N GLY A 89 -9.79 0.10 7.95
CA GLY A 89 -8.43 0.54 8.28
C GLY A 89 -7.56 -0.57 8.89
N ILE A 90 -8.15 -1.41 9.75
CA ILE A 90 -7.49 -2.63 10.28
C ILE A 90 -7.06 -3.54 9.13
N PHE A 91 -8.00 -3.83 8.23
CA PHE A 91 -7.78 -4.67 7.07
C PHE A 91 -6.70 -4.06 6.16
N LEU A 92 -6.82 -2.79 5.74
CA LEU A 92 -5.81 -2.16 4.91
C LEU A 92 -4.43 -2.20 5.58
N SER A 93 -4.31 -1.93 6.89
CA SER A 93 -3.02 -2.00 7.57
C SER A 93 -2.41 -3.39 7.56
N LEU A 94 -3.21 -4.45 7.71
CA LEU A 94 -2.71 -5.82 7.63
C LEU A 94 -2.20 -6.13 6.22
N GLY A 95 -2.94 -5.68 5.20
CA GLY A 95 -2.56 -5.81 3.81
C GLY A 95 -1.26 -5.06 3.50
N THR A 96 -1.18 -3.77 3.85
CA THR A 96 -0.02 -2.92 3.64
C THR A 96 1.23 -3.47 4.34
N LEU A 97 1.10 -3.93 5.57
CA LEU A 97 2.21 -4.56 6.30
C LEU A 97 2.65 -5.85 5.60
N ALA A 98 1.72 -6.74 5.24
CA ALA A 98 2.06 -7.97 4.52
C ALA A 98 2.75 -7.69 3.16
N THR A 99 2.27 -6.68 2.43
CA THR A 99 2.84 -6.26 1.14
C THR A 99 4.23 -5.65 1.31
N GLN A 100 4.46 -4.84 2.34
CA GLN A 100 5.80 -4.29 2.64
C GLN A 100 6.83 -5.40 2.84
N TYR A 101 6.50 -6.40 3.67
CA TYR A 101 7.39 -7.54 3.84
C TYR A 101 7.58 -8.28 2.51
N ALA A 102 6.54 -8.48 1.71
CA ALA A 102 6.67 -9.07 0.38
C ALA A 102 7.60 -8.26 -0.55
N TRP A 103 7.59 -6.91 -0.49
CA TRP A 103 8.55 -6.08 -1.23
C TRP A 103 9.99 -6.32 -0.80
N ALA A 104 10.23 -6.47 0.50
CA ALA A 104 11.56 -6.70 1.05
C ALA A 104 12.17 -8.04 0.58
N PHE A 105 11.35 -9.08 0.36
CA PHE A 105 11.82 -10.41 -0.07
C PHE A 105 11.81 -10.65 -1.58
N VAL A 106 10.74 -10.25 -2.26
CA VAL A 106 10.49 -10.61 -3.67
C VAL A 106 10.74 -9.43 -4.61
N GLY A 107 10.77 -8.22 -4.06
CA GLY A 107 10.97 -6.98 -4.80
C GLY A 107 9.65 -6.37 -5.30
N LEU A 108 9.66 -5.04 -5.37
CA LEU A 108 8.51 -4.21 -5.75
C LEU A 108 7.83 -4.67 -7.05
N SER A 109 8.59 -4.86 -8.13
CA SER A 109 8.04 -5.18 -9.46
C SER A 109 7.23 -6.48 -9.52
N VAL A 110 7.61 -7.50 -8.76
CA VAL A 110 6.94 -8.81 -8.81
C VAL A 110 5.75 -8.83 -7.85
N THR A 111 5.95 -8.29 -6.65
CA THR A 111 4.90 -8.18 -5.63
C THR A 111 3.72 -7.33 -6.11
N GLU A 112 3.96 -6.17 -6.73
CA GLU A 112 2.90 -5.31 -7.26
C GLU A 112 2.11 -6.01 -8.36
N VAL A 113 2.79 -6.61 -9.34
CA VAL A 113 2.13 -7.29 -10.46
C VAL A 113 1.28 -8.47 -9.99
N ILE A 114 1.78 -9.29 -9.06
CA ILE A 114 1.01 -10.42 -8.52
C ILE A 114 -0.18 -9.92 -7.70
N THR A 115 0.03 -8.91 -6.85
CA THR A 115 -1.02 -8.34 -6.00
C THR A 115 -2.12 -7.72 -6.86
N ALA A 116 -1.78 -6.82 -7.79
CA ALA A 116 -2.73 -6.25 -8.74
C ALA A 116 -3.51 -7.33 -9.49
N SER A 117 -2.86 -8.43 -9.88
CA SER A 117 -3.53 -9.51 -10.60
C SER A 117 -4.55 -10.26 -9.77
N ILE A 118 -4.19 -10.62 -8.55
CA ILE A 118 -5.11 -11.31 -7.63
C ILE A 118 -6.26 -10.37 -7.26
N ALA A 119 -5.97 -9.10 -6.97
CA ALA A 119 -6.97 -8.09 -6.66
C ALA A 119 -7.95 -7.86 -7.82
N VAL A 120 -7.47 -7.79 -9.07
CA VAL A 120 -8.33 -7.65 -10.25
C VAL A 120 -9.20 -8.89 -10.42
N VAL A 121 -8.65 -10.10 -10.36
CA VAL A 121 -9.44 -11.33 -10.57
C VAL A 121 -10.48 -11.51 -9.47
N ILE A 122 -10.06 -11.45 -8.20
CA ILE A 122 -10.98 -11.64 -7.06
C ILE A 122 -11.97 -10.48 -7.00
N GLY A 123 -11.49 -9.24 -7.08
CA GLY A 123 -12.32 -8.04 -7.00
C GLY A 123 -13.37 -7.99 -8.11
N THR A 124 -13.00 -8.20 -9.38
CA THR A 124 -13.97 -8.20 -10.49
C THR A 124 -14.97 -9.35 -10.38
N THR A 125 -14.53 -10.53 -9.95
CA THR A 125 -15.41 -11.70 -9.78
C THR A 125 -16.41 -11.47 -8.66
N LEU A 126 -15.95 -11.07 -7.47
CA LEU A 126 -16.82 -10.75 -6.34
C LEU A 126 -17.78 -9.62 -6.70
N ASN A 127 -17.28 -8.53 -7.28
CA ASN A 127 -18.10 -7.40 -7.74
C ASN A 127 -19.20 -7.82 -8.71
N TYR A 128 -18.92 -8.72 -9.64
CA TYR A 128 -19.91 -9.20 -10.60
C TYR A 128 -21.06 -9.96 -9.93
N PHE A 129 -20.75 -10.86 -8.98
CA PHE A 129 -21.76 -11.63 -8.26
C PHE A 129 -22.52 -10.81 -7.22
N LEU A 130 -21.87 -9.79 -6.65
CA LEU A 130 -22.44 -8.97 -5.60
C LEU A 130 -23.27 -7.80 -6.15
N ASP A 131 -22.96 -7.27 -7.33
CA ASP A 131 -23.77 -6.23 -8.00
C ASP A 131 -24.99 -6.82 -8.76
N ASP A 132 -25.55 -7.97 -8.37
CA ASP A 132 -26.65 -8.64 -9.08
C ASP A 132 -26.43 -8.78 -10.61
N ARG A 133 -25.16 -8.89 -11.04
CA ARG A 133 -24.75 -8.97 -12.45
C ARG A 133 -25.12 -7.76 -13.30
N ILE A 134 -25.18 -6.56 -12.72
CA ILE A 134 -25.41 -5.29 -13.47
C ILE A 134 -24.37 -5.10 -14.60
N ASN A 135 -23.12 -5.52 -14.39
CA ASN A 135 -22.06 -5.39 -15.39
C ASN A 135 -22.20 -6.44 -16.48
N ARG A 136 -21.93 -6.09 -17.75
CA ARG A 136 -21.98 -7.06 -18.85
C ARG A 136 -20.81 -8.05 -18.75
N ALA A 137 -21.11 -9.31 -18.44
CA ALA A 137 -20.12 -10.38 -18.33
C ALA A 137 -19.27 -10.53 -19.60
N GLU A 138 -19.90 -10.34 -20.77
CA GLU A 138 -19.30 -10.40 -22.11
C GLU A 138 -18.17 -9.39 -22.31
N VAL A 139 -18.13 -8.29 -21.55
CA VAL A 139 -17.06 -7.28 -21.64
C VAL A 139 -16.09 -7.42 -20.46
N LEU A 140 -16.62 -7.71 -19.27
CA LEU A 140 -15.83 -7.78 -18.04
C LEU A 140 -14.81 -8.92 -18.06
N PHE A 141 -15.25 -10.16 -18.31
CA PHE A 141 -14.36 -11.32 -18.22
C PHE A 141 -13.31 -11.38 -19.34
N PRO A 142 -13.63 -11.02 -20.60
CA PRO A 142 -12.58 -10.88 -21.62
C PRO A 142 -11.58 -9.77 -21.30
N GLY A 143 -12.01 -8.67 -20.68
CA GLY A 143 -11.10 -7.63 -20.19
C GLY A 143 -10.13 -8.15 -19.12
N VAL A 144 -10.64 -8.91 -18.15
CA VAL A 144 -9.82 -9.58 -17.12
C VAL A 144 -8.86 -10.60 -17.74
N ALA A 145 -9.32 -11.39 -18.72
CA ALA A 145 -8.46 -12.34 -19.43
C ALA A 145 -7.33 -11.64 -20.20
N CYS A 146 -7.64 -10.54 -20.90
CA CYS A 146 -6.65 -9.71 -21.59
C CYS A 146 -5.61 -9.14 -20.62
N PHE A 147 -6.07 -8.63 -19.47
CA PHE A 147 -5.19 -8.16 -18.39
C PHE A 147 -4.26 -9.27 -17.88
N LEU A 148 -4.77 -10.49 -17.65
CA LEU A 148 -3.94 -11.63 -17.22
C LEU A 148 -2.89 -12.02 -18.26
N ILE A 149 -3.24 -11.99 -19.56
CA ILE A 149 -2.28 -12.22 -20.64
C ILE A 149 -1.17 -11.15 -20.62
N ALA A 150 -1.52 -9.88 -20.42
CA ALA A 150 -0.55 -8.79 -20.31
C ALA A 150 0.40 -8.99 -19.12
N VAL A 151 -0.11 -9.44 -17.98
CA VAL A 151 0.69 -9.80 -16.80
C VAL A 151 1.65 -10.95 -17.10
N CYS A 152 1.19 -12.00 -17.79
CA CYS A 152 2.05 -13.12 -18.19
C CYS A 152 3.19 -12.65 -19.11
N PHE A 153 2.90 -11.78 -20.08
CA PHE A 153 3.94 -11.19 -20.93
C PHE A 153 4.90 -10.31 -20.13
N GLY A 154 4.40 -9.49 -19.20
CA GLY A 154 5.24 -8.69 -18.31
C GLY A 154 6.21 -9.55 -17.49
N SER A 155 5.72 -10.67 -16.94
CA SER A 155 6.55 -11.63 -16.21
C SER A 155 7.62 -12.29 -17.09
N ALA A 156 7.26 -12.70 -18.32
CA ALA A 156 8.19 -13.29 -19.28
C ALA A 156 9.32 -12.31 -19.66
N VAL A 157 8.97 -11.04 -19.91
CA VAL A 157 9.95 -9.97 -20.19
C VAL A 157 10.87 -9.74 -18.99
N HIS A 158 10.35 -9.76 -17.77
CA HIS A 158 11.18 -9.57 -16.57
C HIS A 158 12.22 -10.69 -16.39
N LYS A 159 11.81 -11.93 -16.65
CA LYS A 159 12.73 -13.09 -16.67
C LYS A 159 13.80 -12.96 -17.75
N SER A 160 13.42 -12.48 -18.94
CA SER A 160 14.34 -12.22 -20.04
C SER A 160 15.34 -11.10 -19.69
N ASN A 161 14.88 -10.00 -19.11
CA ASN A 161 15.73 -8.89 -18.66
C ASN A 161 16.69 -9.30 -17.54
N ALA A 162 16.29 -10.19 -16.64
CA ALA A 162 17.18 -10.72 -15.60
C ALA A 162 18.33 -11.54 -16.20
N ALA A 163 18.05 -12.34 -17.25
CA ALA A 163 19.07 -13.08 -17.98
C ALA A 163 20.03 -12.14 -18.73
N ASP A 164 19.50 -11.09 -19.36
CA ASP A 164 20.28 -10.08 -20.08
C ASP A 164 21.12 -9.19 -19.14
N ASN A 165 20.60 -8.82 -17.98
CA ASN A 165 21.40 -8.10 -16.98
C ASN A 165 22.55 -8.97 -16.45
N LYS A 166 22.33 -10.28 -16.26
CA LYS A 166 23.39 -11.21 -15.83
C LYS A 166 24.50 -11.33 -16.88
N SER A 167 24.15 -11.42 -18.16
CA SER A 167 25.14 -11.48 -19.26
C SER A 167 25.93 -10.16 -19.36
N LYS A 168 25.26 -9.01 -19.25
CA LYS A 168 25.90 -7.68 -19.22
C LYS A 168 26.85 -7.51 -18.03
N LEU A 169 26.45 -7.94 -16.83
CA LEU A 169 27.33 -7.91 -15.65
C LEU A 169 28.55 -8.83 -15.80
N GLN A 170 28.38 -10.01 -16.41
CA GLN A 170 29.50 -10.90 -16.72
C GLN A 170 30.44 -10.26 -17.76
N GLY A 171 29.89 -9.58 -18.77
CA GLY A 171 30.64 -8.77 -19.72
C GLY A 171 31.47 -7.68 -19.03
N PHE A 172 30.86 -6.90 -18.13
CA PHE A 172 31.55 -5.87 -17.33
C PHE A 172 32.65 -6.45 -16.44
N LYS A 173 32.38 -7.55 -15.70
CA LYS A 173 33.41 -8.21 -14.89
C LYS A 173 34.56 -8.75 -15.74
N SER A 174 34.26 -9.26 -16.93
CA SER A 174 35.28 -9.72 -17.88
C SER A 174 36.10 -8.54 -18.45
N LEU A 175 35.47 -7.39 -18.68
CA LEU A 175 36.16 -6.15 -19.07
C LEU A 175 37.04 -5.60 -17.94
N GLU A 176 36.55 -5.55 -16.70
CA GLU A 176 37.35 -5.17 -15.53
C GLU A 176 38.54 -6.11 -15.33
N THR A 177 38.33 -7.43 -15.50
CA THR A 177 39.41 -8.44 -15.41
C THR A 177 40.43 -8.26 -16.54
N THR A 178 40.01 -7.79 -17.71
CA THR A 178 40.88 -7.53 -18.86
C THR A 178 41.62 -6.19 -18.70
N SER A 179 41.01 -5.16 -18.09
CA SER A 179 41.68 -3.89 -17.79
C SER A 179 42.57 -3.94 -16.54
N SER A 180 42.29 -4.85 -15.60
CA SER A 180 43.09 -5.03 -14.37
C SER A 180 44.40 -5.79 -14.61
N PHE A 181 44.65 -6.30 -15.82
CA PHE A 181 45.96 -6.86 -16.19
C PHE A 181 47.07 -5.82 -16.35
N GLN A 182 46.82 -4.54 -16.00
CA GLN A 182 47.80 -3.47 -16.06
C GLN A 182 47.93 -2.57 -14.81
N MET A 183 47.36 -2.92 -13.65
CA MET A 183 47.70 -2.20 -12.42
C MET A 183 47.57 -3.05 -11.16
N GLU A 184 48.57 -2.90 -10.29
CA GLU A 184 48.88 -3.72 -9.13
C GLU A 184 47.73 -3.95 -8.14
N THR A 185 47.75 -5.19 -7.63
CA THR A 185 47.23 -5.74 -6.38
C THR A 185 46.81 -4.71 -5.31
N SER A 186 45.51 -4.58 -5.05
CA SER A 186 45.01 -4.26 -3.71
C SER A 186 43.64 -4.92 -3.45
N SER A 187 43.69 -6.02 -2.71
CA SER A 187 42.69 -6.55 -1.77
C SER A 187 41.24 -6.04 -1.92
N ILE A 188 40.48 -6.63 -2.86
CA ILE A 188 39.02 -6.66 -2.76
C ILE A 188 38.67 -7.65 -1.65
N LYS A 189 38.43 -7.14 -0.44
CA LYS A 189 37.75 -7.90 0.62
C LYS A 189 36.36 -8.27 0.09
N GLU A 190 36.09 -9.56 -0.07
CA GLU A 190 34.74 -10.11 -0.11
C GLU A 190 34.02 -9.74 1.19
N GLY A 191 33.42 -8.56 1.21
CA GLY A 191 32.58 -8.12 2.31
C GLY A 191 31.24 -8.83 2.21
N LYS A 192 30.98 -9.77 3.13
CA LYS A 192 29.64 -10.32 3.40
C LYS A 192 28.62 -9.18 3.36
N ALA A 193 27.49 -9.38 2.68
CA ALA A 193 26.45 -8.36 2.56
C ALA A 193 26.13 -7.77 3.94
N LYS A 194 26.09 -6.44 4.01
CA LYS A 194 25.92 -5.70 5.28
C LYS A 194 24.59 -6.15 5.91
N VAL A 195 24.65 -6.65 7.15
CA VAL A 195 23.51 -7.20 7.88
C VAL A 195 22.33 -6.23 7.85
N GLY A 196 21.19 -6.66 7.30
CA GLY A 196 19.99 -5.83 7.11
C GLY A 196 19.80 -5.24 5.69
N THR A 197 20.74 -5.45 4.78
CA THR A 197 20.60 -5.06 3.35
C THR A 197 19.77 -6.10 2.60
N ALA A 198 19.05 -5.69 1.55
CA ALA A 198 18.34 -6.61 0.65
C ALA A 198 19.24 -7.76 0.17
N ASP A 199 20.53 -7.50 -0.10
CA ASP A 199 21.51 -8.51 -0.48
C ASP A 199 21.76 -9.56 0.61
N PHE A 200 21.71 -9.20 1.91
CA PHE A 200 21.82 -10.16 3.03
C PHE A 200 20.57 -11.05 3.15
N LEU A 201 19.39 -10.48 2.85
CA LEU A 201 18.12 -11.23 2.82
C LEU A 201 18.00 -12.13 1.58
N ILE A 202 18.66 -11.76 0.48
CA ILE A 202 18.72 -12.55 -0.77
C ILE A 202 19.80 -13.64 -0.67
N GLU A 203 20.99 -13.34 -0.12
CA GLU A 203 22.13 -14.26 0.01
C GLU A 203 21.84 -15.42 0.99
N HIS A 204 21.01 -15.17 2.01
CA HIS A 204 20.59 -16.20 2.96
C HIS A 204 19.31 -16.97 2.53
N ASN A 205 18.74 -16.65 1.35
CA ASN A 205 17.49 -17.23 0.86
C ASN A 205 17.75 -18.31 -0.19
N ASN A 206 18.11 -19.51 0.28
CA ASN A 206 17.81 -20.76 -0.42
C ASN A 206 16.34 -21.19 -0.19
N TRP A 207 15.47 -20.26 0.19
CA TRP A 207 14.04 -20.50 0.41
C TRP A 207 13.35 -20.51 -0.95
N THR A 208 13.36 -21.69 -1.55
CA THR A 208 12.45 -22.08 -2.62
C THR A 208 11.04 -21.67 -2.18
N GLY A 209 10.40 -20.82 -2.97
CA GLY A 209 9.04 -20.39 -2.70
C GLY A 209 8.13 -21.60 -2.60
N ASP A 210 7.43 -21.73 -1.48
CA ASP A 210 6.10 -22.30 -1.42
C ASP A 210 5.49 -22.07 -0.03
N ASN A 211 4.20 -21.70 0.00
CA ASN A 211 3.32 -21.48 1.15
C ASN A 211 3.35 -20.12 1.85
N ILE A 212 4.44 -19.64 2.44
CA ILE A 212 4.36 -18.45 3.34
C ILE A 212 4.16 -17.15 2.55
N LEU A 213 4.91 -16.95 1.46
CA LEU A 213 4.80 -15.79 0.58
C LEU A 213 3.42 -15.71 -0.09
N CYS A 214 2.94 -16.83 -0.65
CA CYS A 214 1.60 -16.93 -1.22
C CYS A 214 0.52 -16.65 -0.18
N ARG A 215 0.71 -17.07 1.09
CA ARG A 215 -0.23 -16.76 2.16
C ARG A 215 -0.28 -15.26 2.49
N TYR A 216 0.86 -14.57 2.57
CA TYR A 216 0.87 -13.11 2.83
C TYR A 216 0.33 -12.30 1.66
N LEU A 217 0.68 -12.64 0.43
CA LEU A 217 0.11 -12.03 -0.77
C LEU A 217 -1.39 -12.35 -0.89
N PHE A 218 -1.82 -13.57 -0.60
CA PHE A 218 -3.23 -13.94 -0.61
C PHE A 218 -4.00 -13.25 0.52
N LEU A 219 -3.41 -13.10 1.71
CA LEU A 219 -3.99 -12.37 2.82
C LEU A 219 -4.09 -10.87 2.51
N SER A 220 -3.04 -10.23 1.97
CA SER A 220 -3.11 -8.81 1.58
C SER A 220 -4.15 -8.58 0.49
N ASN A 221 -4.25 -9.47 -0.48
CA ASN A 221 -5.24 -9.39 -1.57
C ASN A 221 -6.66 -9.74 -1.17
N LEU A 222 -6.86 -10.72 -0.28
CA LEU A 222 -8.18 -11.01 0.30
C LEU A 222 -8.68 -9.81 1.11
N THR A 223 -7.74 -9.10 1.73
CA THR A 223 -8.03 -7.93 2.55
C THR A 223 -8.33 -6.69 1.70
N CYS A 224 -7.53 -6.43 0.66
CA CYS A 224 -7.79 -5.37 -0.32
C CYS A 224 -9.04 -5.65 -1.18
N SER A 225 -9.30 -6.90 -1.58
CA SER A 225 -10.48 -7.27 -2.38
C SER A 225 -11.78 -7.16 -1.60
N LYS A 226 -11.78 -7.44 -0.28
CA LYS A 226 -12.94 -7.18 0.58
C LYS A 226 -13.20 -5.69 0.80
N LEU A 227 -12.17 -4.84 0.63
CA LEU A 227 -12.29 -3.39 0.72
C LEU A 227 -12.70 -2.75 -0.62
N SER A 228 -12.23 -3.28 -1.75
CA SER A 228 -12.50 -2.82 -3.12
C SER A 228 -13.79 -3.38 -3.72
N ASP A 229 -14.42 -4.32 -3.02
CA ASP A 229 -15.79 -4.73 -3.29
C ASP A 229 -16.65 -3.47 -3.34
N LYS A 230 -17.31 -3.23 -4.47
CA LYS A 230 -18.22 -2.10 -4.69
C LYS A 230 -19.26 -2.03 -3.58
N ARG A 231 -19.58 -3.18 -2.96
CA ARG A 231 -20.41 -3.28 -1.76
C ARG A 231 -19.76 -2.83 -0.46
N SER A 232 -18.46 -2.67 -0.27
CA SER A 232 -17.89 -2.14 0.98
C SER A 232 -18.23 -0.65 1.17
N MET A 233 -17.98 0.18 0.15
CA MET A 233 -18.34 1.61 0.18
C MET A 233 -19.78 1.88 -0.30
N ALA A 234 -20.37 1.01 -1.14
CA ALA A 234 -21.82 1.08 -1.36
C ALA A 234 -22.60 0.59 -0.14
N HIS A 235 -22.19 -0.45 0.61
CA HIS A 235 -22.75 -0.74 1.95
C HIS A 235 -22.44 0.37 2.94
N PHE A 236 -21.32 1.10 2.82
CA PHE A 236 -21.17 2.33 3.61
C PHE A 236 -22.33 3.31 3.37
N GLU A 237 -22.92 3.37 2.17
CA GLU A 237 -24.19 4.07 1.95
C GLU A 237 -25.43 3.22 2.30
N THR A 238 -25.54 1.96 1.86
CA THR A 238 -26.73 1.11 1.95
C THR A 238 -26.92 0.44 3.32
N TRP A 239 -25.86 -0.02 3.98
CA TRP A 239 -25.86 -0.46 5.38
C TRP A 239 -25.99 0.74 6.32
N SER A 240 -25.44 1.90 5.97
CA SER A 240 -25.82 3.16 6.63
C SER A 240 -27.33 3.40 6.53
N TRP A 241 -27.93 3.18 5.37
CA TRP A 241 -29.38 3.27 5.16
C TRP A 241 -30.24 2.32 6.01
N HIS A 242 -29.76 1.09 6.32
CA HIS A 242 -30.55 0.10 7.06
C HIS A 242 -30.25 0.04 8.58
N THR A 243 -29.11 0.57 9.02
CA THR A 243 -28.63 0.45 10.41
C THR A 243 -28.57 1.78 11.16
N LEU A 244 -28.64 2.92 10.48
CA LEU A 244 -28.80 4.22 11.14
C LEU A 244 -30.25 4.46 11.51
N LYS A 245 -30.47 4.91 12.75
CA LYS A 245 -31.76 5.45 13.19
C LYS A 245 -32.18 6.58 12.24
N HIS A 246 -33.46 6.64 11.88
CA HIS A 246 -34.00 7.71 11.04
C HIS A 246 -33.61 9.08 11.60
N GLY A 247 -32.89 9.90 10.81
CA GLY A 247 -32.49 11.26 11.15
C GLY A 247 -31.00 11.49 11.43
N VAL A 248 -30.15 10.44 11.47
CA VAL A 248 -28.70 10.63 11.66
C VAL A 248 -28.00 10.97 10.33
N PRO A 249 -27.20 12.06 10.25
CA PRO A 249 -26.48 12.43 9.04
C PRO A 249 -25.46 11.37 8.62
N LYS A 250 -25.31 11.13 7.30
CA LYS A 250 -24.27 10.25 6.75
C LYS A 250 -22.88 10.64 7.25
N LEU A 251 -22.05 9.66 7.59
CA LEU A 251 -20.67 9.88 7.99
C LEU A 251 -19.90 10.52 6.82
N ASN A 252 -19.22 11.62 7.12
CA ASN A 252 -18.44 12.35 6.15
C ASN A 252 -17.18 11.58 5.75
N VAL A 253 -16.77 11.72 4.51
CA VAL A 253 -15.55 11.17 3.92
C VAL A 253 -14.30 11.48 4.75
N TYR A 254 -14.14 12.71 5.25
CA TYR A 254 -12.99 13.09 6.07
C TYR A 254 -13.02 12.46 7.45
N THR A 255 -14.20 12.37 8.08
CA THR A 255 -14.40 11.72 9.37
C THR A 255 -14.19 10.21 9.25
N ALA A 256 -14.70 9.59 8.18
CA ALA A 256 -14.47 8.19 7.86
C ALA A 256 -12.99 7.91 7.63
N PHE A 257 -12.30 8.72 6.82
CA PHE A 257 -10.87 8.60 6.56
C PHE A 257 -10.02 8.78 7.82
N PHE A 258 -10.43 9.66 8.73
CA PHE A 258 -9.78 9.86 10.02
C PHE A 258 -9.86 8.62 10.91
N TYR A 259 -11.06 8.06 11.13
CA TYR A 259 -11.23 6.83 11.93
C TYR A 259 -10.57 5.61 11.28
N PHE A 260 -10.67 5.52 9.96
CA PHE A 260 -9.93 4.55 9.15
C PHE A 260 -8.43 4.64 9.43
N SER A 261 -7.86 5.85 9.38
CA SER A 261 -6.43 6.06 9.62
C SER A 261 -6.01 5.79 11.06
N ILE A 262 -6.84 6.13 12.06
CA ILE A 262 -6.57 5.80 13.47
C ILE A 262 -6.47 4.29 13.67
N SER A 263 -7.44 3.54 13.15
CA SER A 263 -7.46 2.09 13.30
C SER A 263 -6.28 1.42 12.58
N SER A 264 -5.96 1.90 11.36
CA SER A 264 -4.79 1.48 10.59
C SER A 264 -3.49 1.77 11.35
N PHE A 265 -3.39 2.96 11.96
CA PHE A 265 -2.24 3.34 12.77
C PHE A 265 -2.10 2.45 14.01
N GLY A 266 -3.18 2.21 14.74
CA GLY A 266 -3.18 1.38 15.94
C GLY A 266 -2.70 -0.05 15.65
N VAL A 267 -3.24 -0.70 14.61
CA VAL A 267 -2.81 -2.05 14.21
C VAL A 267 -1.36 -2.03 13.72
N GLY A 268 -1.00 -1.09 12.85
CA GLY A 268 0.34 -0.94 12.34
C GLY A 268 1.38 -0.73 13.45
N LEU A 269 1.07 0.10 14.43
CA LEU A 269 1.92 0.39 15.58
C LEU A 269 2.08 -0.86 16.47
N ILE A 270 0.98 -1.50 16.87
CA ILE A 270 1.00 -2.68 17.74
C ILE A 270 1.80 -3.82 17.09
N LEU A 271 1.51 -4.15 15.82
CA LEU A 271 2.18 -5.24 15.12
C LEU A 271 3.67 -4.94 14.92
N ASN A 272 4.04 -3.71 14.54
CA ASN A 272 5.45 -3.40 14.36
C ASN A 272 6.21 -3.34 15.68
N ILE A 273 5.60 -2.90 16.78
CA ILE A 273 6.21 -3.01 18.12
C ILE A 273 6.44 -4.49 18.46
N ILE A 274 5.46 -5.37 18.22
CA ILE A 274 5.64 -6.81 18.40
C ILE A 274 6.80 -7.31 17.53
N PHE A 275 6.87 -6.91 16.26
CA PHE A 275 7.92 -7.34 15.33
C PHE A 275 9.31 -6.78 15.64
N LEU A 276 9.44 -5.69 16.44
CA LEU A 276 10.73 -5.25 16.96
C LEU A 276 11.33 -6.33 17.87
N TYR A 277 10.54 -6.85 18.80
CA TYR A 277 10.97 -7.82 19.81
C TYR A 277 10.94 -9.26 19.29
N TRP A 278 9.95 -9.59 18.46
CA TRP A 278 9.70 -10.89 17.86
C TRP A 278 9.71 -10.77 16.32
N PRO A 279 10.90 -10.59 15.72
CA PRO A 279 11.02 -10.42 14.28
C PRO A 279 10.54 -11.67 13.55
N ILE A 280 9.70 -11.47 12.55
CA ILE A 280 9.30 -12.51 11.61
C ILE A 280 10.39 -12.64 10.54
N LEU A 281 10.52 -13.83 9.95
CA LEU A 281 11.36 -14.08 8.77
C LEU A 281 12.87 -13.88 9.00
N GLY A 282 13.33 -14.18 10.22
CA GLY A 282 14.77 -14.19 10.55
C GLY A 282 15.42 -12.80 10.58
N LEU A 283 14.63 -11.73 10.59
CA LEU A 283 15.13 -10.37 10.71
C LEU A 283 15.84 -10.14 12.06
N PRO A 284 16.83 -9.23 12.12
CA PRO A 284 17.53 -8.94 13.36
C PRO A 284 16.55 -8.34 14.37
N ARG A 285 16.68 -8.77 15.64
CA ARG A 285 15.93 -8.17 16.74
C ARG A 285 16.33 -6.71 16.89
N SER A 286 15.34 -5.85 17.02
CA SER A 286 15.53 -4.45 17.35
C SER A 286 14.87 -4.14 18.70
N SER A 287 15.08 -2.94 19.21
CA SER A 287 14.44 -2.46 20.42
C SER A 287 13.84 -1.09 20.16
N PHE A 288 12.86 -0.70 20.97
CA PHE A 288 12.27 0.63 20.87
C PHE A 288 13.31 1.76 20.99
N LYS A 289 14.35 1.57 21.82
CA LYS A 289 15.48 2.50 21.92
C LYS A 289 16.30 2.56 20.63
N ALA A 290 16.53 1.43 19.98
CA ALA A 290 17.22 1.37 18.69
C ALA A 290 16.41 2.06 17.59
N TYR A 291 15.08 1.89 17.59
CA TYR A 291 14.18 2.63 16.69
C TYR A 291 14.28 4.15 16.90
N LEU A 292 14.22 4.62 18.14
CA LEU A 292 14.31 6.07 18.45
C LEU A 292 15.65 6.69 18.00
N ASN A 293 16.74 5.93 18.10
CA ASN A 293 18.07 6.38 17.67
C ASN A 293 18.29 6.22 16.14
N ASP A 294 17.42 5.51 15.43
CA ASP A 294 17.59 5.26 14.00
C ASP A 294 17.07 6.42 13.14
N TRP A 295 17.97 7.37 12.89
CA TRP A 295 17.73 8.51 12.00
C TRP A 295 18.14 8.28 10.55
N ASN A 296 18.81 7.17 10.24
CA ASN A 296 19.33 6.95 8.89
C ASN A 296 18.19 6.58 7.92
N GLY A 297 17.88 7.49 6.99
CA GLY A 297 16.80 7.30 6.03
C GLY A 297 15.40 7.60 6.56
N ARG A 298 15.26 8.07 7.81
CA ARG A 298 13.96 8.36 8.45
C ARG A 298 13.10 9.37 7.69
N GLY A 299 13.73 10.39 7.10
CA GLY A 299 13.03 11.40 6.29
C GLY A 299 12.36 10.81 5.04
N TRP A 300 12.94 9.77 4.45
CA TRP A 300 12.32 9.06 3.32
C TRP A 300 11.11 8.24 3.77
N SER A 301 11.18 7.60 4.93
CA SER A 301 10.03 6.89 5.53
C SER A 301 8.87 7.86 5.84
N PHE A 302 9.19 9.05 6.35
CA PHE A 302 8.19 10.11 6.57
C PHE A 302 7.57 10.59 5.27
N LEU A 303 8.38 10.81 4.23
CA LEU A 303 7.88 11.20 2.91
C LEU A 303 6.95 10.12 2.34
N ALA A 304 7.31 8.83 2.46
CA ALA A 304 6.45 7.74 2.01
C ALA A 304 5.09 7.73 2.74
N GLY A 305 5.07 7.95 4.06
CA GLY A 305 3.82 8.01 4.81
C GLY A 305 2.97 9.23 4.47
N PHE A 306 3.57 10.41 4.27
CA PHE A 306 2.84 11.58 3.79
C PHE A 306 2.26 11.37 2.39
N LEU A 307 3.04 10.83 1.45
CA LEU A 307 2.56 10.54 0.10
C LEU A 307 1.39 9.56 0.13
N CYS A 308 1.50 8.47 0.90
CA CYS A 308 0.40 7.53 1.06
C CYS A 308 -0.84 8.19 1.68
N GLY A 309 -0.67 8.96 2.76
CA GLY A 309 -1.78 9.59 3.47
C GLY A 309 -2.50 10.65 2.64
N PHE A 310 -1.75 11.51 1.94
CA PHE A 310 -2.34 12.46 1.00
C PHE A 310 -2.94 11.77 -0.23
N GLY A 311 -2.30 10.73 -0.76
CA GLY A 311 -2.81 9.95 -1.88
C GLY A 311 -4.16 9.29 -1.56
N ASN A 312 -4.24 8.63 -0.40
CA ASN A 312 -5.50 8.07 0.10
C ASN A 312 -6.54 9.17 0.34
N GLY A 313 -6.17 10.28 0.97
CA GLY A 313 -7.10 11.39 1.19
C GLY A 313 -7.69 11.95 -0.12
N LEU A 314 -6.85 12.15 -1.14
CA LEU A 314 -7.28 12.56 -2.48
C LEU A 314 -8.18 11.52 -3.14
N GLN A 315 -7.87 10.24 -2.99
CA GLN A 315 -8.70 9.15 -3.49
C GLN A 315 -10.09 9.12 -2.84
N PHE A 316 -10.18 9.29 -1.52
CA PHE A 316 -11.45 9.39 -0.80
C PHE A 316 -12.26 10.61 -1.28
N MET A 317 -11.61 11.76 -1.49
CA MET A 317 -12.23 12.98 -1.99
C MET A 317 -12.75 12.84 -3.42
N GLY A 318 -11.92 12.35 -4.33
CA GLY A 318 -12.34 12.17 -5.72
C GLY A 318 -13.34 11.01 -5.88
N GLY A 319 -13.29 9.99 -5.02
CA GLY A 319 -14.27 8.91 -4.98
C GLY A 319 -15.67 9.39 -4.61
N GLN A 320 -15.78 10.40 -3.76
CA GLN A 320 -17.06 11.05 -3.48
C GLN A 320 -17.67 11.72 -4.72
N ALA A 321 -16.84 12.23 -5.64
CA ALA A 321 -17.27 12.99 -6.81
C ALA A 321 -17.40 12.14 -8.09
N ALA A 322 -16.50 11.18 -8.32
CA ALA A 322 -16.48 10.30 -9.49
C ALA A 322 -17.09 8.91 -9.24
N GLY A 323 -17.40 8.58 -7.98
CA GLY A 323 -17.80 7.24 -7.55
C GLY A 323 -16.62 6.42 -7.02
N TYR A 324 -16.83 5.74 -5.90
CA TYR A 324 -15.80 4.97 -5.22
C TYR A 324 -15.26 3.78 -6.03
N ALA A 325 -16.02 3.28 -7.02
CA ALA A 325 -15.56 2.26 -7.94
C ALA A 325 -14.42 2.74 -8.84
N ALA A 326 -14.50 3.99 -9.33
CA ALA A 326 -13.44 4.60 -10.13
C ALA A 326 -12.23 4.97 -9.26
N ALA A 327 -12.48 5.45 -8.04
CA ALA A 327 -11.41 5.74 -7.08
C ALA A 327 -10.64 4.49 -6.64
N GLY A 328 -11.31 3.36 -6.43
CA GLY A 328 -10.66 2.10 -6.06
C GLY A 328 -9.68 1.59 -7.12
N ALA A 329 -9.90 1.90 -8.41
CA ALA A 329 -8.98 1.54 -9.49
C ALA A 329 -7.62 2.25 -9.40
N VAL A 330 -7.54 3.37 -8.66
CA VAL A 330 -6.29 4.12 -8.42
C VAL A 330 -5.41 3.49 -7.33
N GLN A 331 -5.96 2.53 -6.57
CA GLN A 331 -5.24 1.86 -5.48
C GLN A 331 -4.50 0.59 -5.90
N VAL A 332 -4.74 0.12 -7.13
CA VAL A 332 -4.25 -1.17 -7.66
C VAL A 332 -3.03 -0.97 -8.54
#